data_AF-A0A7V8E350-F1
#
_entry.id   AF-A0A7V8E350-F1
#
_cell.length_a   1.000
_cell.length_b   1.000
_cell.length_c   1.000
_cell.angle_alpha   90.00
_cell.angle_beta   90.00
_cell.angle_gamma   90.00
#
_symmetry.space_group_name_H-M   'P 1'
#
loop_
_entity.id
_entity.type
_entity.pdbx_description
1 polymer ?
#
loop_
_entity_poly.entity_id
_entity_poly.type
_entity_poly.pdbx_seq_one_letter_code
_entity_poly.pdbx_strand_id
1 'polypeptide(L)'
;MKIALPLALATGIAGAVIGFLVARDRFANGEAATDGASGKSASEQGKSGSGADDLKKKSDDLARAQRELASLRRELESARNGEGVKAATPEEIAAQMKALRSRKTALLEAKDGMGLLRLMQEFATLGEAGYADAMEISGLLREDLRGKNKKFGISRSDYFRAIGSSMVPLLKWALAHPGKAPAAFRLDAAGMLRWQDLEAGPAYLEALKTETDASVAAEMARALRGMQKPEMAADLVAAARFQAGNPDALRRLLDALSGLPSAEADAALKSLSSDPNPVLRDEASLAYTALNPTAPGVLITSTSPGSQAELTGLQKGDIIMSYDGNDLTSFKQLRNAVGKKDAEALTSIVVNRGGSLVTLQLKGGRIGVNGEYVKPK
;
A
#
# COMPACT_ATOMS: atom_id res chain seq x y z
N MET A 1 11.75 22.79 32.30
CA MET A 1 10.68 21.83 31.95
C MET A 1 10.51 21.85 30.44
N LYS A 2 10.89 20.78 29.71
CA LYS A 2 10.58 20.68 28.28
C LYS A 2 9.09 20.33 28.19
N ILE A 3 8.27 21.25 27.70
CA ILE A 3 6.85 21.00 27.46
C ILE A 3 6.78 20.06 26.25
N ALA A 4 6.40 18.81 26.48
CA ALA A 4 6.11 17.86 25.41
C ALA A 4 4.81 18.31 24.75
N LEU A 5 4.87 18.62 23.46
CA LEU A 5 3.67 18.93 22.67
C LEU A 5 2.81 17.65 22.59
N PRO A 6 1.50 17.70 22.91
CA PRO A 6 0.65 16.52 22.78
C PRO A 6 0.67 16.02 21.33
N LEU A 7 0.85 14.71 21.15
CA LEU A 7 1.10 14.08 19.85
C LEU A 7 0.02 14.40 18.80
N ALA A 8 -1.23 14.59 19.25
CA ALA A 8 -2.37 15.01 18.42
C ALA A 8 -2.22 16.44 17.86
N LEU A 9 -1.64 17.36 18.64
CA LEU A 9 -1.38 18.73 18.21
C LEU A 9 -0.19 18.78 17.24
N ALA A 10 0.84 17.96 17.48
CA ALA A 10 1.98 17.82 16.57
C ALA A 10 1.57 17.25 15.20
N THR A 11 0.71 16.22 15.19
CA THR A 11 0.18 15.62 13.95
C THR A 11 -0.81 16.54 13.23
N GLY A 12 -1.66 17.28 13.95
CA GLY A 12 -2.54 18.29 13.37
C GLY A 12 -1.78 19.42 12.67
N ILE A 13 -0.69 19.90 13.27
CA ILE A 13 0.16 20.94 12.69
C ILE A 13 0.90 20.43 11.45
N ALA A 14 1.45 19.21 11.48
CA ALA A 14 2.10 18.61 10.32
C ALA A 14 1.12 18.44 9.14
N GLY A 15 -0.08 17.92 9.39
CA GLY A 15 -1.13 17.76 8.39
C GLY A 15 -1.57 19.08 7.75
N ALA A 16 -1.75 20.13 8.55
CA ALA A 16 -2.14 21.45 8.04
C ALA A 16 -1.03 22.17 7.28
N VAL A 17 0.23 22.02 7.69
CA VAL A 17 1.40 22.57 6.96
C VAL A 17 1.56 21.86 5.62
N ILE A 18 1.43 20.54 5.59
CA ILE A 18 1.47 19.75 4.35
C ILE A 18 0.29 20.11 3.44
N GLY A 19 -0.93 20.19 3.98
CA GLY A 19 -2.12 20.62 3.22
C GLY A 19 -1.98 22.03 2.64
N PHE A 20 -1.40 22.97 3.39
CA PHE A 20 -1.11 24.32 2.93
C PHE A 20 -0.04 24.33 1.82
N LEU A 21 1.04 23.55 1.96
CA LEU A 21 2.09 23.45 0.94
C LEU A 21 1.58 22.82 -0.35
N VAL A 22 0.79 21.75 -0.27
CA VAL A 22 0.15 21.10 -1.43
C VAL A 22 -0.86 22.03 -2.11
N ALA A 23 -1.66 22.77 -1.34
CA ALA A 23 -2.60 23.76 -1.89
C ALA A 23 -1.87 24.93 -2.58
N ARG A 24 -0.76 25.40 -1.99
CA ARG A 24 0.08 26.46 -2.55
C ARG A 24 0.77 26.02 -3.85
N ASP A 25 1.31 24.81 -3.89
CA ASP A 25 2.01 24.28 -5.06
C ASP A 25 1.06 24.04 -6.24
N ARG A 26 -0.15 23.53 -5.96
CA ARG A 26 -1.24 23.41 -6.95
C ARG A 26 -1.78 24.75 -7.47
N PHE A 27 -1.66 25.81 -6.67
CA PHE A 27 -2.02 27.17 -7.08
C PHE A 27 -0.91 27.82 -7.92
N ALA A 28 0.36 27.52 -7.63
CA ALA A 28 1.52 28.06 -8.35
C ALA A 28 1.76 27.39 -9.72
N ASN A 29 1.52 26.07 -9.84
CA ASN A 29 1.93 25.31 -11.04
C ASN A 29 0.83 25.08 -12.08
N GLY A 30 -0.38 25.63 -11.90
CA GLY A 30 -1.40 25.63 -12.95
C GLY A 30 -1.86 24.26 -13.46
N GLU A 31 -1.63 23.16 -12.72
CA GLU A 31 -2.00 21.83 -13.20
C GLU A 31 -3.53 21.63 -13.19
N ALA A 32 -4.04 21.30 -14.38
CA ALA A 32 -5.35 20.68 -14.57
C ALA A 32 -5.24 19.21 -14.17
N ALA A 33 -6.26 18.71 -13.46
CA ALA A 33 -6.38 17.30 -13.17
C ALA A 33 -6.48 16.51 -14.49
N THR A 34 -5.41 15.84 -14.89
CA THR A 34 -5.47 14.80 -15.92
C THR A 34 -5.89 13.49 -15.25
N ASP A 35 -7.20 13.35 -15.10
CA ASP A 35 -7.81 12.03 -15.15
C ASP A 35 -7.70 11.51 -16.58
N GLY A 36 -7.22 10.27 -16.74
CA GLY A 36 -7.50 9.53 -17.97
C GLY A 36 -6.48 8.47 -18.34
N ALA A 37 -6.79 7.23 -18.00
CA ALA A 37 -6.57 6.15 -18.95
C ALA A 37 -7.26 6.49 -20.29
N SER A 38 -6.50 6.35 -21.37
CA SER A 38 -6.89 6.05 -22.76
C SER A 38 -8.12 6.73 -23.37
N GLY A 39 -7.85 7.72 -24.23
CA GLY A 39 -8.21 7.72 -25.65
C GLY A 39 -9.68 7.76 -26.07
N LYS A 40 -10.15 8.94 -26.51
CA LYS A 40 -10.75 9.17 -27.85
C LYS A 40 -10.92 10.67 -28.12
N SER A 41 -10.64 11.04 -29.36
CA SER A 41 -10.59 12.41 -29.88
C SER A 41 -11.96 13.04 -30.15
N ALA A 42 -11.97 14.36 -30.02
CA ALA A 42 -12.78 15.36 -30.73
C ALA A 42 -14.30 15.46 -30.42
N SER A 43 -14.67 16.51 -29.68
CA SER A 43 -15.33 17.67 -30.28
C SER A 43 -15.25 18.87 -29.31
N GLU A 44 -14.53 19.90 -29.75
CA GLU A 44 -14.58 21.23 -29.16
C GLU A 44 -15.93 21.86 -29.48
N GLN A 45 -16.79 21.99 -28.47
CA GLN A 45 -17.73 23.11 -28.32
C GLN A 45 -18.34 23.04 -26.92
N GLY A 46 -18.00 24.00 -26.07
CA GLY A 46 -18.69 24.25 -24.80
C GLY A 46 -17.87 24.06 -23.52
N LYS A 47 -16.78 24.81 -23.31
CA LYS A 47 -16.18 25.01 -21.97
C LYS A 47 -15.56 26.40 -21.82
N SER A 48 -16.38 27.45 -21.80
CA SER A 48 -15.98 28.77 -21.27
C SER A 48 -16.37 28.96 -19.78
N GLY A 49 -17.01 27.97 -19.15
CA GLY A 49 -17.46 28.03 -17.75
C GLY A 49 -16.61 27.27 -16.72
N SER A 50 -15.77 26.30 -17.11
CA SER A 50 -15.14 25.40 -16.12
C SER A 50 -13.90 25.99 -15.43
N GLY A 51 -13.11 26.83 -16.11
CA GLY A 51 -11.87 27.37 -15.52
C GLY A 51 -12.10 28.35 -14.35
N ALA A 52 -13.18 29.14 -14.39
CA ALA A 52 -13.51 30.09 -13.33
C ALA A 52 -14.03 29.40 -12.07
N ASP A 53 -14.85 28.35 -12.22
CA ASP A 53 -15.34 27.53 -11.11
C ASP A 53 -14.21 26.71 -10.47
N ASP A 54 -13.28 26.21 -11.27
CA ASP A 54 -12.10 25.50 -10.79
C ASP A 54 -11.14 26.43 -10.01
N LEU A 55 -10.94 27.67 -10.48
CA LEU A 55 -10.15 28.68 -9.77
C LEU A 55 -10.82 29.14 -8.48
N LYS A 56 -12.15 29.30 -8.48
CA LYS A 56 -12.92 29.65 -7.29
C LYS A 56 -12.83 28.54 -6.23
N LYS A 57 -12.97 27.28 -6.64
CA LYS A 57 -12.81 26.12 -5.76
C LYS A 57 -11.40 26.06 -5.16
N LYS A 58 -10.35 26.27 -5.96
CA LYS A 58 -8.95 26.34 -5.50
C LYS A 58 -8.72 27.49 -4.50
N SER A 59 -9.33 28.65 -4.75
CA SER A 59 -9.27 29.81 -3.85
C SER A 59 -9.96 29.52 -2.51
N ASP A 60 -11.14 28.88 -2.55
CA ASP A 60 -11.89 28.49 -1.35
C ASP A 60 -11.14 27.43 -0.52
N ASP A 61 -10.48 26.46 -1.19
CA ASP A 61 -9.63 25.46 -0.55
C ASP A 61 -8.41 26.11 0.14
N LEU A 62 -7.76 27.07 -0.52
CA LEU A 62 -6.63 27.80 0.06
C LEU A 62 -7.07 28.64 1.27
N ALA A 63 -8.23 29.31 1.18
CA ALA A 63 -8.80 30.08 2.28
C ALA A 63 -9.24 29.19 3.46
N ARG A 64 -9.66 27.95 3.21
CA ARG A 64 -9.91 26.94 4.26
C ARG A 64 -8.60 26.54 4.94
N ALA A 65 -7.57 26.17 4.18
CA ALA A 65 -6.28 25.78 4.71
C ALA A 65 -5.61 26.91 5.54
N GLN A 66 -5.73 28.16 5.10
CA GLN A 66 -5.22 29.32 5.85
C GLN A 66 -5.93 29.53 7.19
N ARG A 67 -7.24 29.29 7.25
CA ARG A 67 -8.01 29.39 8.51
C ARG A 67 -7.65 28.29 9.49
N GLU A 68 -7.46 27.07 8.99
CA GLU A 68 -7.05 25.90 9.78
C GLU A 68 -5.61 26.07 10.32
N LEU A 69 -4.69 26.58 9.50
CA LEU A 69 -3.34 26.92 9.96
C LEU A 69 -3.36 28.02 11.04
N ALA A 70 -4.25 29.00 10.91
CA ALA A 70 -4.40 30.07 11.89
C ALA A 70 -5.07 29.62 13.20
N SER A 71 -5.92 28.59 13.19
CA SER A 71 -6.46 27.99 14.42
C SER A 71 -5.40 27.15 15.12
N LEU A 72 -4.66 26.31 14.39
CA LEU A 72 -3.60 25.48 14.94
C LEU A 72 -2.44 26.31 15.52
N ARG A 73 -2.10 27.45 14.90
CA ARG A 73 -1.13 28.40 15.49
C ARG A 73 -1.61 28.99 16.81
N ARG A 74 -2.92 29.29 16.93
CA ARG A 74 -3.50 29.79 18.18
C ARG A 74 -3.50 28.71 19.26
N GLU A 75 -3.82 27.47 18.90
CA GLU A 75 -3.74 26.33 19.82
C GLU A 75 -2.30 26.03 20.26
N LEU A 76 -1.33 26.15 19.36
CA LEU A 76 0.10 26.00 19.68
C LEU A 76 0.58 27.10 20.64
N GLU A 77 0.21 28.37 20.39
CA GLU A 77 0.56 29.50 21.27
C GLU A 77 -0.12 29.36 22.65
N SER A 78 -1.39 28.93 22.69
CA SER A 78 -2.10 28.61 23.93
C SER A 78 -1.43 27.48 24.72
N ALA A 79 -1.02 26.40 24.04
CA ALA A 79 -0.28 25.29 24.65
C ALA A 79 1.12 25.72 25.14
N ARG A 80 1.79 26.62 24.41
CA ARG A 80 3.11 27.18 24.78
C ARG A 80 3.04 28.12 25.98
N ASN A 81 1.92 28.82 26.15
CA ASN A 81 1.66 29.72 27.27
C ASN A 81 1.14 28.99 28.53
N GLY A 82 1.07 27.65 28.51
CA GLY A 82 0.63 26.85 29.66
C GLY A 82 -0.89 26.79 29.85
N GLU A 83 -1.66 27.40 28.96
CA GLU A 83 -3.12 27.30 28.88
C GLU A 83 -3.55 26.09 28.03
N GLY A 84 -2.83 24.97 28.15
CA GLY A 84 -3.17 23.76 27.39
C GLY A 84 -4.60 23.29 27.73
N VAL A 85 -5.33 22.81 26.71
CA VAL A 85 -6.56 22.03 26.92
C VAL A 85 -6.24 20.95 27.95
N LYS A 86 -6.80 21.07 29.15
CA LYS A 86 -6.53 20.17 30.26
C LYS A 86 -6.92 18.77 29.79
N ALA A 87 -5.93 17.87 29.66
CA ALA A 87 -6.21 16.50 29.29
C ALA A 87 -7.20 15.92 30.30
N ALA A 88 -8.24 15.26 29.80
CA ALA A 88 -9.25 14.65 30.65
C ALA A 88 -8.56 13.71 31.66
N THR A 89 -8.95 13.85 32.92
CA THR A 89 -8.50 12.96 33.99
C THR A 89 -8.94 11.53 33.69
N PRO A 90 -8.25 10.51 34.24
CA PRO A 90 -8.69 9.12 34.10
C PRO A 90 -10.14 8.88 34.53
N GLU A 91 -10.61 9.61 35.56
CA GLU A 91 -11.99 9.56 36.04
C GLU A 91 -12.98 10.15 35.03
N GLU A 92 -12.65 11.30 34.42
CA GLU A 92 -13.47 11.90 33.35
C GLU A 92 -13.54 11.00 32.12
N ILE A 93 -12.42 10.37 31.72
CA ILE A 93 -12.39 9.39 30.61
C ILE A 93 -13.28 8.19 30.95
N ALA A 94 -13.19 7.66 32.18
CA ALA A 94 -14.03 6.53 32.60
C ALA A 94 -15.52 6.88 32.59
N ALA A 95 -15.89 8.09 33.05
CA ALA A 95 -17.26 8.57 33.02
C ALA A 95 -17.78 8.74 31.57
N GLN A 96 -16.96 9.32 30.69
CA GLN A 96 -17.28 9.45 29.26
C GLN A 96 -17.46 8.07 28.61
N MET A 97 -16.53 7.14 28.83
CA MET A 97 -16.63 5.76 28.31
C MET A 97 -17.92 5.07 28.75
N LYS A 98 -18.31 5.22 30.03
CA LYS A 98 -19.58 4.67 30.54
C LYS A 98 -20.78 5.26 29.82
N ALA A 99 -20.81 6.58 29.60
CA ALA A 99 -21.89 7.26 28.89
C ALA A 99 -21.97 6.82 27.42
N LEU A 100 -20.83 6.77 26.72
CA LEU A 100 -20.77 6.34 25.31
C LEU A 100 -21.21 4.88 25.14
N ARG A 101 -20.83 3.96 26.04
CA ARG A 101 -21.28 2.56 26.00
C ARG A 101 -22.78 2.39 26.25
N SER A 102 -23.36 3.21 27.14
CA SER A 102 -24.81 3.26 27.33
C SER A 102 -25.50 3.71 26.02
N ARG A 103 -25.00 4.77 25.40
CA ARG A 103 -25.51 5.27 24.10
C ARG A 103 -25.34 4.24 22.98
N LYS A 104 -24.23 3.51 22.95
CA LYS A 104 -24.01 2.40 22.00
C LYS A 104 -25.14 1.39 22.06
N THR A 105 -25.52 0.97 23.27
CA THR A 105 -26.60 -0.01 23.48
C THR A 105 -27.94 0.51 22.93
N ALA A 106 -28.30 1.75 23.27
CA ALA A 106 -29.53 2.37 22.76
C ALA A 106 -29.54 2.51 21.23
N LEU A 107 -28.41 2.86 20.61
CA LEU A 107 -28.30 2.99 19.15
C LEU A 107 -28.38 1.64 18.43
N LEU A 108 -27.84 0.57 19.04
CA LEU A 108 -27.96 -0.79 18.51
C LEU A 108 -29.42 -1.28 18.54
N GLU A 109 -30.15 -1.03 19.62
CA GLU A 109 -31.57 -1.36 19.74
C GLU A 109 -32.43 -0.58 18.73
N ALA A 110 -32.15 0.72 18.58
CA ALA A 110 -32.80 1.57 17.60
C ALA A 110 -32.38 1.28 16.15
N LYS A 111 -31.34 0.45 15.94
CA LYS A 111 -30.72 0.18 14.64
C LYS A 111 -30.27 1.45 13.90
N ASP A 112 -29.85 2.46 14.64
CA ASP A 112 -29.40 3.75 14.08
C ASP A 112 -27.93 3.67 13.63
N GLY A 113 -27.71 3.26 12.37
CA GLY A 113 -26.36 3.14 11.81
C GLY A 113 -25.60 4.47 11.70
N MET A 114 -26.28 5.59 11.41
CA MET A 114 -25.63 6.89 11.35
C MET A 114 -25.22 7.37 12.74
N GLY A 115 -26.04 7.11 13.76
CA GLY A 115 -25.68 7.31 15.15
C GLY A 115 -24.47 6.47 15.57
N LEU A 116 -24.42 5.21 15.17
CA LEU A 116 -23.28 4.32 15.44
C LEU A 116 -21.99 4.82 14.77
N LEU A 117 -22.05 5.31 13.52
CA LEU A 117 -20.89 5.89 12.85
C LEU A 117 -20.34 7.12 13.58
N ARG A 118 -21.21 8.02 14.06
CA ARG A 118 -20.79 9.17 14.89
C ARG A 118 -20.20 8.71 16.22
N LEU A 119 -20.84 7.74 16.87
CA LEU A 119 -20.37 7.20 18.15
C LEU A 119 -19.00 6.54 18.02
N MET A 120 -18.74 5.82 16.93
CA MET A 120 -17.43 5.26 16.61
C MET A 120 -16.34 6.34 16.55
N GLN A 121 -16.64 7.49 15.92
CA GLN A 121 -15.71 8.62 15.89
C GLN A 121 -15.51 9.23 17.28
N GLU A 122 -16.58 9.37 18.07
CA GLU A 122 -16.51 9.84 19.46
C GLU A 122 -15.65 8.91 20.35
N PHE A 123 -15.76 7.60 20.20
CA PHE A 123 -14.85 6.67 20.88
C PHE A 123 -13.40 6.85 20.43
N ALA A 124 -13.16 7.07 19.13
CA ALA A 124 -11.81 7.28 18.61
C ALA A 124 -11.13 8.55 19.16
N THR A 125 -11.89 9.59 19.53
CA THR A 125 -11.29 10.81 20.13
C THR A 125 -10.77 10.59 21.55
N LEU A 126 -11.21 9.53 22.23
CA LEU A 126 -10.72 9.15 23.57
C LEU A 126 -9.39 8.38 23.55
N GLY A 127 -8.78 8.22 22.37
CA GLY A 127 -7.50 7.52 22.20
C GLY A 127 -7.61 6.04 22.56
N GLU A 128 -6.53 5.46 23.09
CA GLU A 128 -6.45 4.02 23.39
C GLU A 128 -7.58 3.51 24.30
N ALA A 129 -8.13 4.38 25.17
CA ALA A 129 -9.25 4.02 26.03
C ALA A 129 -10.52 3.68 25.24
N GLY A 130 -10.77 4.36 24.11
CA GLY A 130 -11.95 4.18 23.28
C GLY A 130 -11.75 3.36 22.00
N TYR A 131 -10.50 3.11 21.58
CA TYR A 131 -10.20 2.41 20.33
C TYR A 131 -10.85 1.02 20.23
N ALA A 132 -10.91 0.26 21.31
CA ALA A 132 -11.56 -1.05 21.32
C ALA A 132 -13.04 -0.95 20.96
N ASP A 133 -13.79 -0.05 21.60
CA ASP A 133 -15.20 0.18 21.32
C ASP A 133 -15.45 0.75 19.91
N ALA A 134 -14.57 1.63 19.43
CA ALA A 134 -14.62 2.15 18.06
C ALA A 134 -14.45 1.03 17.02
N MET A 135 -13.46 0.16 17.20
CA MET A 135 -13.22 -0.98 16.31
C MET A 135 -14.35 -2.01 16.39
N GLU A 136 -14.96 -2.19 17.55
CA GLU A 136 -16.12 -3.08 17.71
C GLU A 136 -17.33 -2.58 16.91
N ILE A 137 -17.66 -1.29 17.01
CA ILE A 137 -18.72 -0.68 16.19
C ILE A 137 -18.39 -0.82 14.70
N SER A 138 -17.15 -0.55 14.31
CA SER A 138 -16.68 -0.73 12.93
C SER A 138 -16.90 -2.16 12.43
N GLY A 139 -16.55 -3.16 13.25
CA GLY A 139 -16.76 -4.58 12.94
C GLY A 139 -18.23 -4.93 12.70
N LEU A 140 -19.12 -4.50 13.61
CA LEU A 140 -20.56 -4.73 13.50
C LEU A 140 -21.15 -4.12 12.21
N LEU A 141 -20.79 -2.87 11.91
CA LEU A 141 -21.26 -2.16 10.72
C LEU A 141 -20.70 -2.78 9.43
N ARG A 142 -19.44 -3.23 9.46
CA ARG A 142 -18.79 -3.91 8.34
C ARG A 142 -19.46 -5.24 8.00
N GLU A 143 -19.80 -6.04 9.01
CA GLU A 143 -20.53 -7.30 8.82
C GLU A 143 -21.91 -7.06 8.22
N ASP A 144 -22.65 -6.06 8.73
CA ASP A 144 -23.95 -5.68 8.21
C ASP A 144 -23.91 -5.28 6.73
N LEU A 145 -22.88 -4.52 6.34
CA LEU A 145 -22.66 -4.10 4.94
C LEU A 145 -22.36 -5.26 3.98
N ARG A 146 -21.90 -6.41 4.48
CA ARG A 146 -21.68 -7.63 3.70
C ARG A 146 -22.93 -8.52 3.64
N GLY A 147 -23.84 -8.35 4.58
CA GLY A 147 -25.09 -9.11 4.67
C GLY A 147 -26.10 -8.73 3.58
N LYS A 148 -26.99 -9.67 3.24
CA LYS A 148 -28.12 -9.40 2.32
C LYS A 148 -29.16 -8.47 2.93
N ASN A 149 -29.36 -8.54 4.25
CA ASN A 149 -30.32 -7.73 5.00
C ASN A 149 -29.57 -6.71 5.86
N LYS A 150 -29.41 -5.49 5.35
CA LYS A 150 -28.72 -4.38 6.02
C LYS A 150 -29.58 -3.85 7.17
N LYS A 151 -29.23 -4.22 8.40
CA LYS A 151 -29.95 -3.86 9.63
C LYS A 151 -29.81 -2.39 9.98
N PHE A 152 -28.67 -1.77 9.69
CA PHE A 152 -28.33 -0.43 10.17
C PHE A 152 -28.54 0.68 9.13
N GLY A 153 -28.99 0.33 7.91
CA GLY A 153 -29.40 1.30 6.90
C GLY A 153 -28.28 2.17 6.31
N ILE A 154 -27.00 1.88 6.59
CA ILE A 154 -25.86 2.65 6.07
C ILE A 154 -25.37 2.11 4.73
N SER A 155 -24.77 3.00 3.92
CA SER A 155 -24.05 2.60 2.71
C SER A 155 -22.57 2.33 3.00
N ARG A 156 -21.88 1.67 2.05
CA ARG A 156 -20.41 1.54 2.10
C ARG A 156 -19.73 2.91 2.09
N SER A 157 -20.30 3.88 1.38
CA SER A 157 -19.75 5.24 1.31
C SER A 157 -19.83 5.94 2.67
N ASP A 158 -20.93 5.77 3.41
CA ASP A 158 -21.08 6.36 4.75
C ASP A 158 -20.05 5.79 5.71
N TYR A 159 -19.85 4.47 5.69
CA TYR A 159 -18.84 3.79 6.50
C TYR A 159 -17.42 4.29 6.22
N PHE A 160 -16.98 4.28 4.96
CA PHE A 160 -15.62 4.72 4.62
C PHE A 160 -15.41 6.23 4.79
N ARG A 161 -16.48 7.04 4.67
CA ARG A 161 -16.43 8.46 5.03
C ARG A 161 -16.21 8.65 6.53
N ALA A 162 -16.85 7.84 7.36
CA ALA A 162 -16.72 7.93 8.82
C ALA A 162 -15.33 7.48 9.32
N ILE A 163 -14.75 6.45 8.70
CA ILE A 163 -13.37 5.96 8.94
C ILE A 163 -12.31 6.85 8.23
N GLY A 164 -12.75 8.03 7.77
CA GLY A 164 -11.95 9.06 7.12
C GLY A 164 -10.85 9.67 7.99
N SER A 165 -10.44 10.88 7.62
CA SER A 165 -9.35 11.64 8.25
C SER A 165 -9.47 11.78 9.77
N SER A 166 -10.69 11.81 10.32
CA SER A 166 -10.93 11.90 11.77
C SER A 166 -10.44 10.70 12.58
N MET A 167 -10.16 9.56 11.93
CA MET A 167 -9.75 8.32 12.60
C MET A 167 -8.29 7.95 12.32
N VAL A 168 -7.50 8.79 11.65
CA VAL A 168 -6.07 8.53 11.35
C VAL A 168 -5.29 8.03 12.57
N PRO A 169 -5.41 8.62 13.78
CA PRO A 169 -4.69 8.12 14.95
C PRO A 169 -5.04 6.67 15.30
N LEU A 170 -6.32 6.30 15.25
CA LEU A 170 -6.78 4.93 15.46
C LEU A 170 -6.31 4.00 14.35
N LEU A 171 -6.35 4.42 13.08
CA LEU A 171 -5.88 3.60 11.96
C LEU A 171 -4.38 3.27 12.09
N LYS A 172 -3.54 4.27 12.40
CA LYS A 172 -2.10 4.07 12.64
C LYS A 172 -1.87 3.18 13.85
N TRP A 173 -2.60 3.43 14.94
CA TRP A 173 -2.51 2.61 16.14
C TRP A 173 -2.89 1.15 15.87
N ALA A 174 -3.95 0.91 15.11
CA ALA A 174 -4.41 -0.44 14.79
C ALA A 174 -3.35 -1.25 14.02
N LEU A 175 -2.67 -0.62 13.05
CA LEU A 175 -1.57 -1.26 12.31
C LEU A 175 -0.37 -1.57 13.21
N ALA A 176 -0.04 -0.68 14.15
CA ALA A 176 1.06 -0.88 15.08
C ALA A 176 0.77 -1.92 16.18
N HIS A 177 -0.50 -2.33 16.36
CA HIS A 177 -0.91 -3.23 17.44
C HIS A 177 -1.72 -4.43 16.91
N PRO A 178 -1.11 -5.34 16.12
CA PRO A 178 -1.80 -6.46 15.51
C PRO A 178 -2.48 -7.41 16.51
N GLY A 179 -1.99 -7.48 17.75
CA GLY A 179 -2.62 -8.26 18.83
C GLY A 179 -3.81 -7.58 19.53
N LYS A 180 -4.04 -6.28 19.31
CA LYS A 180 -5.13 -5.51 19.94
C LYS A 180 -6.20 -5.02 18.96
N ALA A 181 -5.89 -4.97 17.67
CA ALA A 181 -6.85 -4.63 16.62
C ALA A 181 -7.28 -5.90 15.87
N PRO A 182 -8.52 -6.01 15.37
CA PRO A 182 -8.90 -7.11 14.49
C PRO A 182 -8.26 -6.99 13.09
N ALA A 183 -7.86 -8.11 12.47
CA ALA A 183 -7.25 -8.11 11.13
C ALA A 183 -8.13 -7.45 10.07
N ALA A 184 -9.46 -7.65 10.15
CA ALA A 184 -10.41 -7.01 9.24
C ALA A 184 -10.40 -5.48 9.33
N PHE A 185 -10.17 -4.92 10.52
CA PHE A 185 -10.05 -3.48 10.75
C PHE A 185 -8.68 -2.97 10.30
N ARG A 186 -7.60 -3.71 10.58
CA ARG A 186 -6.25 -3.38 10.08
C ARG A 186 -6.18 -3.37 8.56
N LEU A 187 -6.89 -4.28 7.89
CA LEU A 187 -6.99 -4.29 6.43
C LEU A 187 -7.67 -3.02 5.90
N ASP A 188 -8.74 -2.56 6.56
CA ASP A 188 -9.37 -1.27 6.24
C ASP A 188 -8.40 -0.11 6.50
N ALA A 189 -7.69 -0.13 7.62
CA ALA A 189 -6.70 0.89 7.98
C ALA A 189 -5.58 1.00 6.93
N ALA A 190 -5.00 -0.12 6.50
CA ALA A 190 -4.00 -0.18 5.42
C ALA A 190 -4.57 0.33 4.08
N GLY A 191 -5.87 0.09 3.84
CA GLY A 191 -6.56 0.60 2.66
C GLY A 191 -6.76 2.12 2.68
N MET A 192 -7.14 2.65 3.84
CA MET A 192 -7.57 4.04 4.07
C MET A 192 -6.41 5.01 4.28
N LEU A 193 -5.36 4.63 5.00
CA LEU A 193 -4.24 5.53 5.30
C LEU A 193 -3.52 6.03 4.04
N ARG A 194 -3.54 5.25 2.95
CA ARG A 194 -3.04 5.72 1.64
C ARG A 194 -3.84 6.88 1.05
N TRP A 195 -5.13 6.95 1.33
CA TRP A 195 -5.99 8.03 0.84
C TRP A 195 -5.89 9.29 1.70
N GLN A 196 -5.42 9.13 2.94
CA GLN A 196 -5.44 10.20 3.95
C GLN A 196 -4.07 10.85 4.16
N ASP A 197 -2.94 10.21 3.83
CA ASP A 197 -1.63 10.71 4.28
C ASP A 197 -0.43 10.42 3.35
N LEU A 198 0.47 11.41 3.23
CA LEU A 198 1.80 11.34 2.62
C LEU A 198 2.84 10.69 3.56
N GLU A 199 2.54 10.58 4.86
CA GLU A 199 3.39 9.98 5.91
C GLU A 199 2.96 8.57 6.33
N ALA A 200 2.09 7.90 5.57
CA ALA A 200 1.68 6.53 5.88
C ALA A 200 2.82 5.50 5.72
N GLY A 201 3.87 5.82 4.96
CA GLY A 201 5.00 4.93 4.66
C GLY A 201 5.71 4.39 5.91
N PRO A 202 6.24 5.24 6.80
CA PRO A 202 6.86 4.81 8.04
C PRO A 202 5.94 3.94 8.92
N ALA A 203 4.64 4.27 9.00
CA ALA A 203 3.70 3.48 9.79
C ALA A 203 3.51 2.07 9.22
N TYR A 204 3.45 1.91 7.89
CA TYR A 204 3.40 0.59 7.25
C TYR A 204 4.69 -0.19 7.46
N LEU A 205 5.85 0.46 7.31
CA LEU A 205 7.14 -0.20 7.46
C LEU A 205 7.35 -0.74 8.87
N GLU A 206 6.97 0.02 9.90
CA GLU A 206 7.01 -0.46 11.28
C GLU A 206 5.98 -1.58 11.53
N ALA A 207 4.74 -1.41 11.04
CA ALA A 207 3.69 -2.42 11.22
C ALA A 207 4.03 -3.75 10.52
N LEU A 208 4.64 -3.71 9.32
CA LEU A 208 5.05 -4.89 8.57
C LEU A 208 6.10 -5.75 9.29
N LYS A 209 6.86 -5.18 10.25
CA LYS A 209 7.83 -5.92 11.06
C LYS A 209 7.17 -6.73 12.19
N THR A 210 5.85 -6.62 12.36
CA THR A 210 5.10 -7.33 13.41
C THR A 210 3.77 -7.95 12.92
N GLU A 211 3.32 -7.60 11.72
CA GLU A 211 2.06 -8.09 11.15
C GLU A 211 2.15 -9.56 10.75
N THR A 212 1.18 -10.35 11.21
CA THR A 212 1.10 -11.80 10.97
C THR A 212 -0.05 -12.19 10.05
N ASP A 213 -1.04 -11.31 9.85
CA ASP A 213 -2.11 -11.55 8.87
C ASP A 213 -1.60 -11.30 7.45
N ALA A 214 -1.67 -12.34 6.62
CA ALA A 214 -1.09 -12.30 5.28
C ALA A 214 -1.74 -11.24 4.38
N SER A 215 -3.05 -11.05 4.50
CA SER A 215 -3.80 -10.09 3.68
C SER A 215 -3.50 -8.66 4.09
N VAL A 216 -3.39 -8.40 5.39
CA VAL A 216 -3.04 -7.07 5.91
C VAL A 216 -1.62 -6.69 5.49
N ALA A 217 -0.65 -7.61 5.66
CA ALA A 217 0.73 -7.38 5.25
C ALA A 217 0.84 -7.14 3.74
N ALA A 218 0.16 -7.93 2.91
CA ALA A 218 0.16 -7.71 1.46
C ALA A 218 -0.43 -6.34 1.07
N GLU A 219 -1.47 -5.89 1.75
CA GLU A 219 -2.10 -4.59 1.48
C GLU A 219 -1.20 -3.41 1.90
N MET A 220 -0.50 -3.53 3.03
CA MET A 220 0.52 -2.57 3.46
C MET A 220 1.71 -2.54 2.48
N ALA A 221 2.25 -3.70 2.09
CA ALA A 221 3.32 -3.79 1.12
C ALA A 221 2.93 -3.17 -0.24
N ARG A 222 1.69 -3.39 -0.68
CA ARG A 222 1.16 -2.77 -1.90
C ARG A 222 1.16 -1.25 -1.82
N ALA A 223 0.90 -0.68 -0.65
CA ALA A 223 0.88 0.76 -0.42
C ALA A 223 2.25 1.42 -0.67
N LEU A 224 3.32 0.71 -0.32
CA LEU A 224 4.68 1.23 -0.33
C LEU A 224 5.25 1.42 -1.74
N ARG A 225 4.70 0.73 -2.75
CA ARG A 225 5.16 0.84 -4.15
C ARG A 225 5.11 2.27 -4.70
N GLY A 226 4.20 3.11 -4.21
CA GLY A 226 4.07 4.50 -4.64
C GLY A 226 4.94 5.49 -3.87
N MET A 227 5.69 5.05 -2.87
CA MET A 227 6.39 5.93 -1.91
C MET A 227 7.91 5.97 -2.12
N GLN A 228 8.40 5.54 -3.29
CA GLN A 228 9.79 5.27 -3.70
C GLN A 228 10.86 6.29 -3.25
N LYS A 229 11.17 6.32 -1.96
CA LYS A 229 12.11 7.24 -1.34
C LYS A 229 13.36 6.49 -0.89
N PRO A 230 14.58 6.97 -1.20
CA PRO A 230 15.84 6.32 -0.81
C PRO A 230 15.92 5.93 0.67
N GLU A 231 15.47 6.82 1.56
CA GLU A 231 15.51 6.61 3.00
C GLU A 231 14.69 5.40 3.49
N MET A 232 13.79 4.86 2.67
CA MET A 232 12.98 3.69 3.01
C MET A 232 13.70 2.35 2.76
N ALA A 233 14.85 2.35 2.08
CA ALA A 233 15.51 1.11 1.64
C ALA A 233 15.79 0.14 2.79
N ALA A 234 16.37 0.64 3.88
CA ALA A 234 16.71 -0.18 5.05
C ALA A 234 15.46 -0.80 5.71
N ASP A 235 14.39 -0.03 5.82
CA ASP A 235 13.14 -0.50 6.41
C ASP A 235 12.41 -1.49 5.52
N LEU A 236 12.42 -1.27 4.19
CA LEU A 236 11.88 -2.23 3.23
C LEU A 236 12.62 -3.57 3.28
N VAL A 237 13.96 -3.54 3.41
CA VAL A 237 14.78 -4.75 3.61
C VAL A 237 14.41 -5.46 4.91
N ALA A 238 14.25 -4.72 6.01
CA ALA A 238 13.84 -5.30 7.29
C ALA A 238 12.43 -5.90 7.23
N ALA A 239 11.48 -5.20 6.59
CA ALA A 239 10.13 -5.70 6.37
C ALA A 239 10.12 -6.95 5.48
N ALA A 240 10.94 -6.99 4.41
CA ALA A 240 11.04 -8.16 3.53
C ALA A 240 11.59 -9.39 4.27
N ARG A 241 12.56 -9.20 5.17
CA ARG A 241 13.07 -10.25 6.06
C ARG A 241 11.99 -10.81 6.96
N PHE A 242 11.24 -9.94 7.64
CA PHE A 242 10.17 -10.37 8.52
C PHE A 242 9.04 -11.08 7.74
N GLN A 243 8.67 -10.55 6.58
CA GLN A 243 7.59 -11.06 5.74
C GLN A 243 8.02 -12.21 4.81
N ALA A 244 9.20 -12.82 5.01
CA ALA A 244 9.69 -13.90 4.15
C ALA A 244 8.75 -15.13 4.11
N GLY A 245 7.97 -15.35 5.18
CA GLY A 245 6.93 -16.39 5.23
C GLY A 245 5.61 -16.02 4.55
N ASN A 246 5.48 -14.82 3.99
CA ASN A 246 4.29 -14.32 3.33
C ASN A 246 4.60 -13.96 1.87
N PRO A 247 4.37 -14.89 0.91
CA PRO A 247 4.80 -14.71 -0.48
C PRO A 247 4.27 -13.44 -1.16
N ASP A 248 3.00 -13.10 -0.91
CA ASP A 248 2.37 -11.94 -1.53
C ASP A 248 2.92 -10.62 -0.98
N ALA A 249 3.14 -10.52 0.33
CA ALA A 249 3.74 -9.35 0.93
C ALA A 249 5.22 -9.22 0.54
N LEU A 250 5.97 -10.31 0.59
CA LEU A 250 7.38 -10.36 0.18
C LEU A 250 7.56 -9.86 -1.25
N ARG A 251 6.80 -10.41 -2.21
CA ARG A 251 6.91 -10.00 -3.62
C ARG A 251 6.62 -8.51 -3.80
N ARG A 252 5.61 -7.98 -3.12
CA ARG A 252 5.26 -6.55 -3.17
C ARG A 252 6.33 -5.66 -2.54
N LEU A 253 7.02 -6.13 -1.50
CA LEU A 253 8.14 -5.43 -0.89
C LEU A 253 9.36 -5.42 -1.80
N LEU A 254 9.66 -6.52 -2.47
CA LEU A 254 10.71 -6.58 -3.48
C LEU A 254 10.37 -5.68 -4.68
N ASP A 255 9.11 -5.65 -5.13
CA ASP A 255 8.64 -4.71 -6.16
C ASP A 255 8.81 -3.24 -5.73
N ALA A 256 8.59 -2.93 -4.44
CA ALA A 256 8.80 -1.60 -3.90
C ALA A 256 10.30 -1.25 -3.85
N LEU A 257 11.17 -2.20 -3.46
CA LEU A 257 12.63 -2.05 -3.49
C LEU A 257 13.14 -1.82 -4.92
N SER A 258 12.66 -2.59 -5.90
CA SER A 258 13.00 -2.41 -7.32
C SER A 258 12.55 -1.05 -7.88
N GLY A 259 11.58 -0.40 -7.23
CA GLY A 259 11.12 0.95 -7.58
C GLY A 259 11.94 2.08 -6.99
N LEU A 260 12.88 1.81 -6.08
CA LEU A 260 13.79 2.84 -5.54
C LEU A 260 14.78 3.32 -6.62
N PRO A 261 15.49 4.44 -6.39
CA PRO A 261 16.59 4.81 -7.29
C PRO A 261 17.64 3.69 -7.39
N SER A 262 18.28 3.59 -8.55
CA SER A 262 19.01 2.36 -8.95
C SER A 262 20.05 1.92 -7.93
N ALA A 263 20.81 2.85 -7.35
CA ALA A 263 21.88 2.51 -6.40
C ALA A 263 21.33 1.85 -5.13
N GLU A 264 20.24 2.37 -4.58
CA GLU A 264 19.56 1.84 -3.39
C GLU A 264 18.88 0.52 -3.70
N ALA A 265 18.19 0.42 -4.84
CA ALA A 265 17.55 -0.80 -5.30
C ALA A 265 18.57 -1.94 -5.48
N ASP A 266 19.67 -1.65 -6.17
CA ASP A 266 20.75 -2.62 -6.43
C ASP A 266 21.39 -3.09 -5.13
N ALA A 267 21.74 -2.18 -4.23
CA ALA A 267 22.34 -2.52 -2.93
C ALA A 267 21.39 -3.36 -2.07
N ALA A 268 20.11 -2.98 -1.98
CA ALA A 268 19.12 -3.67 -1.18
C ALA A 268 18.84 -5.09 -1.70
N LEU A 269 18.56 -5.23 -3.00
CA LEU A 269 18.25 -6.53 -3.60
C LEU A 269 19.46 -7.46 -3.60
N LYS A 270 20.67 -6.94 -3.85
CA LYS A 270 21.91 -7.72 -3.75
C LYS A 270 22.20 -8.21 -2.32
N SER A 271 21.87 -7.40 -1.31
CA SER A 271 21.98 -7.84 0.08
C SER A 271 21.01 -8.98 0.37
N LEU A 272 19.76 -8.86 -0.08
CA LEU A 272 18.73 -9.87 0.13
C LEU A 272 18.96 -11.15 -0.69
N SER A 273 19.60 -11.07 -1.86
CA SER A 273 19.95 -12.25 -2.68
C SER A 273 21.02 -13.14 -2.04
N SER A 274 21.59 -12.73 -0.91
CA SER A 274 22.54 -13.51 -0.10
C SER A 274 22.00 -13.83 1.29
N ASP A 275 20.71 -13.61 1.54
CA ASP A 275 20.07 -13.83 2.85
C ASP A 275 20.05 -15.33 3.21
N PRO A 276 20.23 -15.71 4.50
CA PRO A 276 20.16 -17.11 4.92
C PRO A 276 18.77 -17.74 4.74
N ASN A 277 17.69 -16.95 4.66
CA ASN A 277 16.37 -17.49 4.36
C ASN A 277 16.26 -17.81 2.85
N PRO A 278 16.07 -19.10 2.46
CA PRO A 278 16.10 -19.49 1.06
C PRO A 278 14.95 -18.88 0.24
N VAL A 279 13.76 -18.73 0.82
CA VAL A 279 12.61 -18.14 0.11
C VAL A 279 12.89 -16.68 -0.24
N LEU A 280 13.35 -15.91 0.74
CA LEU A 280 13.72 -14.50 0.55
C LEU A 280 14.88 -14.36 -0.43
N ARG A 281 15.93 -15.17 -0.26
CA ARG A 281 17.11 -15.18 -1.13
C ARG A 281 16.73 -15.42 -2.58
N ASP A 282 15.89 -16.42 -2.84
CA ASP A 282 15.53 -16.82 -4.20
C ASP A 282 14.58 -15.79 -4.86
N GLU A 283 13.61 -15.25 -4.11
CA GLU A 283 12.76 -14.14 -4.57
C GLU A 283 13.56 -12.86 -4.85
N ALA A 284 14.48 -12.48 -3.95
CA ALA A 284 15.33 -11.31 -4.11
C ALA A 284 16.33 -11.47 -5.27
N SER A 285 16.86 -12.68 -5.47
CA SER A 285 17.71 -13.00 -6.62
C SER A 285 16.95 -12.81 -7.93
N LEU A 286 15.70 -13.29 -8.02
CA LEU A 286 14.85 -13.05 -9.19
C LEU A 286 14.65 -11.55 -9.42
N ALA A 287 14.27 -10.81 -8.38
CA ALA A 287 14.04 -9.37 -8.48
C ALA A 287 15.31 -8.61 -8.91
N TYR A 288 16.48 -9.00 -8.38
CA TYR A 288 17.77 -8.44 -8.77
C TYR A 288 18.11 -8.74 -10.24
N THR A 289 17.88 -9.96 -10.72
CA THR A 289 18.07 -10.32 -12.13
C THR A 289 17.11 -9.59 -13.06
N ALA A 290 15.87 -9.37 -12.64
CA ALA A 290 14.90 -8.58 -13.40
C ALA A 290 15.34 -7.12 -13.53
N LEU A 291 15.91 -6.55 -12.47
CA LEU A 291 16.42 -5.18 -12.45
C LEU A 291 17.73 -5.02 -13.24
N ASN A 292 18.60 -6.03 -13.17
CA ASN A 292 19.94 -6.05 -13.75
C ASN A 292 20.18 -7.28 -14.65
N PRO A 293 19.43 -7.43 -15.74
CA PRO A 293 19.60 -8.55 -16.64
C PRO A 293 20.96 -8.47 -17.33
N THR A 294 21.67 -9.60 -17.36
CA THR A 294 23.00 -9.72 -17.98
C THR A 294 22.95 -10.05 -19.47
N ALA A 295 21.78 -10.43 -19.97
CA ALA A 295 21.53 -10.76 -21.38
C ALA A 295 20.06 -10.47 -21.75
N PRO A 296 19.77 -10.16 -23.02
CA PRO A 296 18.39 -10.08 -23.49
C PRO A 296 17.75 -11.46 -23.56
N GLY A 297 16.47 -11.55 -23.20
CA GLY A 297 15.72 -12.79 -23.30
C GLY A 297 14.49 -12.82 -22.39
N VAL A 298 13.94 -14.01 -22.20
CA VAL A 298 12.79 -14.25 -21.31
C VAL A 298 13.27 -14.69 -19.95
N LEU A 299 13.15 -13.82 -18.94
CA LEU A 299 13.37 -14.18 -17.54
C LEU A 299 12.24 -15.09 -17.04
N ILE A 300 12.59 -16.27 -16.53
CA ILE A 300 11.65 -17.22 -15.95
C ILE A 300 11.29 -16.77 -14.53
N THR A 301 10.01 -16.47 -14.31
CA THR A 301 9.48 -16.07 -13.00
C THR A 301 8.88 -17.24 -12.23
N SER A 302 8.46 -18.30 -12.92
CA SER A 302 8.02 -19.57 -12.32
C SER A 302 7.98 -20.69 -13.35
N THR A 303 8.07 -21.92 -12.85
CA THR A 303 7.82 -23.17 -13.58
C THR A 303 6.56 -23.84 -13.04
N SER A 304 5.88 -24.61 -13.89
CA SER A 304 4.69 -25.36 -13.48
C SER A 304 5.11 -26.74 -12.93
N PRO A 305 4.53 -27.22 -11.82
CA PRO A 305 4.82 -28.56 -11.32
C PRO A 305 4.50 -29.66 -12.35
N GLY A 306 5.36 -30.67 -12.44
CA GLY A 306 5.29 -31.78 -13.41
C GLY A 306 5.52 -31.34 -14.87
N SER A 307 5.89 -30.09 -15.11
CA SER A 307 6.11 -29.59 -16.47
C SER A 307 7.46 -29.99 -17.03
N GLN A 308 7.58 -29.86 -18.34
CA GLN A 308 8.83 -30.12 -19.02
C GLN A 308 9.96 -29.22 -18.52
N ALA A 309 9.68 -27.95 -18.19
CA ALA A 309 10.66 -27.04 -17.59
C ALA A 309 11.25 -27.59 -16.28
N GLU A 310 10.39 -28.07 -15.39
CA GLU A 310 10.85 -28.63 -14.12
C GLU A 310 11.70 -29.89 -14.36
N LEU A 311 11.23 -30.78 -15.24
CA LEU A 311 11.92 -32.04 -15.55
C LEU A 311 13.26 -31.86 -16.27
N THR A 312 13.42 -30.79 -17.05
CA THR A 312 14.68 -30.48 -17.76
C THR A 312 15.62 -29.59 -16.95
N GLY A 313 15.23 -29.22 -15.73
CA GLY A 313 16.03 -28.42 -14.83
C GLY A 313 16.09 -26.94 -15.20
N LEU A 314 15.09 -26.42 -15.92
CA LEU A 314 14.85 -24.97 -16.01
C LEU A 314 14.47 -24.43 -14.64
N GLN A 315 15.04 -23.29 -14.29
CA GLN A 315 14.91 -22.71 -12.96
C GLN A 315 14.34 -21.30 -13.04
N LYS A 316 13.63 -20.91 -11.99
CA LYS A 316 13.30 -19.51 -11.74
C LYS A 316 14.60 -18.70 -11.70
N GLY A 317 14.63 -17.55 -12.38
CA GLY A 317 15.82 -16.73 -12.53
C GLY A 317 16.64 -16.98 -13.80
N ASP A 318 16.40 -18.08 -14.53
CA ASP A 318 17.01 -18.28 -15.86
C ASP A 318 16.48 -17.24 -16.86
N ILE A 319 17.36 -16.73 -17.72
CA ILE A 319 16.97 -15.92 -18.89
C ILE A 319 17.09 -16.77 -20.14
N ILE A 320 15.97 -17.18 -20.73
CA ILE A 320 15.95 -17.89 -22.01
C ILE A 320 16.30 -16.90 -23.12
N MET A 321 17.49 -17.05 -23.69
CA MET A 321 18.02 -16.18 -24.73
C MET A 321 17.54 -16.62 -26.11
N SER A 322 17.56 -17.93 -26.37
CA SER A 322 17.15 -18.50 -27.65
C SER A 322 16.34 -19.78 -27.52
N TYR A 323 15.49 -20.02 -28.51
CA TYR A 323 14.68 -21.22 -28.67
C TYR A 323 14.83 -21.75 -30.09
N ASP A 324 15.30 -22.99 -30.22
CA ASP A 324 15.59 -23.63 -31.51
C ASP A 324 16.53 -22.80 -32.39
N GLY A 325 17.58 -22.23 -31.80
CA GLY A 325 18.54 -21.35 -32.50
C GLY A 325 18.01 -19.96 -32.85
N ASN A 326 16.76 -19.63 -32.48
CA ASN A 326 16.19 -18.30 -32.73
C ASN A 326 16.21 -17.46 -31.44
N ASP A 327 16.78 -16.27 -31.52
CA ASP A 327 16.79 -15.32 -30.40
C ASP A 327 15.37 -14.87 -30.03
N LEU A 328 15.15 -14.75 -28.72
CA LEU A 328 13.89 -14.32 -28.15
C LEU A 328 13.93 -12.83 -27.83
N THR A 329 12.92 -12.11 -28.33
CA THR A 329 12.73 -10.67 -28.12
C THR A 329 11.45 -10.36 -27.33
N SER A 330 10.66 -11.38 -27.02
CA SER A 330 9.48 -11.27 -26.16
C SER A 330 9.01 -12.61 -25.61
N PHE A 331 8.31 -12.59 -24.47
CA PHE A 331 7.65 -13.79 -23.95
C PHE A 331 6.56 -14.34 -24.89
N LYS A 332 5.91 -13.46 -25.66
CA LYS A 332 4.93 -13.86 -26.68
C LYS A 332 5.60 -14.65 -27.81
N GLN A 333 6.80 -14.25 -28.24
CA GLN A 333 7.56 -14.98 -29.25
C GLN A 333 7.91 -16.38 -28.78
N LEU A 334 8.40 -16.53 -27.53
CA LEU A 334 8.65 -17.86 -26.95
C LEU A 334 7.40 -18.72 -27.00
N ARG A 335 6.27 -18.22 -26.47
CA ARG A 335 5.00 -18.96 -26.45
C ARG A 335 4.55 -19.40 -27.85
N ASN A 336 4.72 -18.54 -28.84
CA ASN A 336 4.37 -18.85 -30.23
C ASN A 336 5.33 -19.87 -30.85
N ALA A 337 6.63 -19.75 -30.62
CA ALA A 337 7.63 -20.69 -31.14
C ALA A 337 7.40 -22.10 -30.56
N VAL A 338 7.16 -22.15 -29.25
CA VAL A 338 6.80 -23.35 -28.50
C VAL A 338 5.53 -24.01 -29.04
N GLY A 339 4.48 -23.22 -29.31
CA GLY A 339 3.21 -23.72 -29.85
C GLY A 339 3.27 -24.19 -31.30
N LYS A 340 4.31 -23.81 -32.06
CA LYS A 340 4.51 -24.21 -33.45
C LYS A 340 5.37 -25.47 -33.61
N LYS A 341 6.06 -25.91 -32.56
CA LYS A 341 6.90 -27.11 -32.62
C LYS A 341 6.13 -28.38 -32.34
N ASP A 342 6.46 -29.42 -33.10
CA ASP A 342 5.95 -30.77 -32.89
C ASP A 342 6.30 -31.25 -31.48
N ALA A 343 5.32 -31.83 -30.79
CA ALA A 343 5.42 -32.18 -29.37
C ALA A 343 6.53 -33.20 -29.05
N GLU A 344 7.00 -33.97 -30.04
CA GLU A 344 8.07 -34.95 -29.88
C GLU A 344 9.43 -34.47 -30.42
N ALA A 345 9.48 -33.30 -31.08
CA ALA A 345 10.73 -32.79 -31.61
C ALA A 345 11.65 -32.29 -30.50
N LEU A 346 12.88 -32.80 -30.44
CA LEU A 346 13.91 -32.28 -29.54
C LEU A 346 14.31 -30.87 -29.98
N THR A 347 14.20 -29.93 -29.05
CA THR A 347 14.46 -28.51 -29.25
C THR A 347 15.51 -28.05 -28.26
N SER A 348 16.54 -27.38 -28.78
CA SER A 348 17.59 -26.77 -27.98
C SER A 348 17.14 -25.39 -27.49
N ILE A 349 17.40 -25.10 -26.22
CA ILE A 349 17.27 -23.76 -25.64
C ILE A 349 18.59 -23.33 -25.03
N VAL A 350 18.92 -22.05 -25.18
CA VAL A 350 20.08 -21.44 -24.52
C VAL A 350 19.58 -20.50 -23.44
N VAL A 351 20.04 -20.73 -22.21
CA VAL A 351 19.69 -19.90 -21.06
C VAL A 351 20.92 -19.27 -20.45
N ASN A 352 20.78 -18.05 -19.95
CA ASN A 352 21.72 -17.43 -19.04
C ASN A 352 21.25 -17.70 -17.61
N ARG A 353 22.06 -18.45 -16.86
CA ARG A 353 21.84 -18.78 -15.45
C ARG A 353 22.92 -18.11 -14.62
N GLY A 354 22.57 -17.01 -13.96
CA GLY A 354 23.50 -16.27 -13.11
C GLY A 354 24.79 -15.83 -13.83
N GLY A 355 24.70 -15.51 -15.12
CA GLY A 355 25.84 -15.11 -15.96
C GLY A 355 26.50 -16.27 -16.74
N SER A 356 26.16 -17.52 -16.45
CA SER A 356 26.68 -18.68 -17.18
C SER A 356 25.71 -19.15 -18.26
N LEU A 357 26.21 -19.47 -19.45
CA LEU A 357 25.41 -20.03 -20.53
C LEU A 357 25.20 -21.53 -20.31
N VAL A 358 23.94 -21.95 -20.26
CA VAL A 358 23.54 -23.36 -20.17
C VAL A 358 22.67 -23.69 -21.38
N THR A 359 22.99 -24.78 -22.06
CA THR A 359 22.15 -25.32 -23.13
C THR A 359 21.35 -26.49 -22.59
N LEU A 360 20.03 -26.44 -22.74
CA LEU A 360 19.12 -27.51 -22.34
C LEU A 360 18.40 -28.06 -23.56
N GLN A 361 18.10 -29.35 -23.51
CA GLN A 361 17.32 -30.06 -24.53
C GLN A 361 15.94 -30.38 -23.95
N LEU A 362 14.91 -30.05 -24.69
CA LEU A 362 13.52 -30.22 -24.25
C LEU A 362 12.65 -30.58 -25.45
N LYS A 363 11.49 -31.21 -25.25
CA LYS A 363 10.61 -31.55 -26.37
C LYS A 363 9.79 -30.33 -26.81
N GLY A 364 9.32 -30.30 -28.05
CA GLY A 364 8.36 -29.28 -28.48
C GLY A 364 7.05 -29.33 -27.69
N GLY A 365 6.14 -28.40 -27.97
CA GLY A 365 4.90 -28.26 -27.21
C GLY A 365 5.10 -27.62 -25.83
N ARG A 366 4.11 -27.72 -24.94
CA ARG A 366 4.05 -26.89 -23.71
C ARG A 366 5.24 -27.14 -22.77
N ILE A 367 6.12 -26.15 -22.62
CA ILE A 367 7.26 -26.21 -21.69
C ILE A 367 6.83 -26.03 -20.22
N GLY A 368 5.85 -25.15 -19.94
CA GLY A 368 5.32 -24.91 -18.59
C GLY A 368 6.03 -23.81 -17.80
N VAL A 369 6.45 -22.73 -18.47
CA VAL A 369 7.10 -21.55 -17.85
C VAL A 369 6.19 -20.33 -17.86
N ASN A 370 6.31 -19.49 -16.83
CA ASN A 370 5.90 -18.08 -16.87
C ASN A 370 7.14 -17.20 -16.82
N GLY A 371 7.05 -16.02 -17.43
CA GLY A 371 8.17 -15.11 -17.49
C GLY A 371 7.83 -13.77 -18.10
N GLU A 372 8.84 -12.92 -18.13
CA GLU A 372 8.79 -11.61 -18.76
C GLU A 372 10.04 -11.37 -19.59
N TYR A 373 9.95 -10.48 -20.57
CA TYR A 373 11.11 -10.13 -21.37
C TYR A 373 11.97 -9.11 -20.64
N VAL A 374 13.27 -9.38 -20.55
CA VAL A 374 14.26 -8.50 -19.94
C VAL A 374 15.39 -8.23 -20.95
N LYS A 375 16.05 -7.10 -20.79
CA LYS A 375 17.26 -6.75 -21.55
C LYS A 375 18.15 -5.82 -20.73
N PRO A 376 19.48 -5.88 -20.89
CA PRO A 376 20.39 -4.91 -20.29
C PRO A 376 19.94 -3.47 -20.62
N LYS A 377 20.10 -2.55 -19.66
CA LYS A 377 19.73 -1.14 -19.80
C LYS A 377 20.56 -0.44 -20.86
#